data_AF-A0A8I1R7M9-F1
#
_entry.id   AF-A0A8I1R7M9-F1
#
_cell.length_a   1.000
_cell.length_b   1.000
_cell.length_c   1.000
_cell.angle_alpha   90.00
_cell.angle_beta   90.00
_cell.angle_gamma   90.00
#
_symmetry.space_group_name_H-M   'P 1'
#
loop_
_entity.id
_entity.type
_entity.pdbx_description
1 polymer ?
#
loop_
_entity_poly.entity_id
_entity_poly.type
_entity_poly.pdbx_seq_one_letter_code
_entity_poly.pdbx_strand_id
1 'polypeptide(L)'
;RVLMITGDHPRTAARIAADLGIVEAGAGEHAGAGVLTGRELERMDDAALAEAVRATSVYARVEPRHKLRIVDALQAAGHVVAMTGDGVNDAPALKAADIGVAMGITGTEVTREAARMILADDNFATIVAAVREGRVIFENIRKFLRYLLSSNMGEVLTVFLGVVLAEAIGLVGPGGAVVLPLLATQILWVNLITDSGPALAMGIDPQTDDVMARKPRPSDERVIDARMWAGVLEVGAVMAAVTLLALDMYLPGGAIEGSRDVANARTAAFTTLVFAQLFNCFNARSESASAFRHLFVNRWLWGAVVLSVLLQVAVVELGFMNLAFGTVPLGLDQWLACAALASVVLWTSELRKLLARLR
;
A
#
# COMPACT_ATOMS: atom_id res chain seq x y z
N ARG A 1 10.40 -9.29 -18.36
CA ARG A 1 10.95 -9.87 -19.62
C ARG A 1 10.58 -8.92 -20.74
N VAL A 2 11.46 -8.67 -21.71
CA VAL A 2 11.17 -7.83 -22.88
C VAL A 2 11.05 -8.75 -24.10
N LEU A 3 9.98 -8.57 -24.89
CA LEU A 3 9.76 -9.27 -26.15
C LEU A 3 9.82 -8.23 -27.29
N MET A 4 10.57 -8.55 -28.35
CA MET A 4 10.61 -7.75 -29.57
C MET A 4 9.60 -8.30 -30.57
N ILE A 5 8.71 -7.44 -31.06
CA ILE A 5 7.71 -7.80 -32.07
C ILE A 5 7.81 -6.81 -33.23
N THR A 6 8.23 -7.25 -34.40
CA THR A 6 8.50 -6.38 -35.57
C THR A 6 7.98 -6.95 -36.89
N GLY A 7 7.68 -6.04 -37.83
CA GLY A 7 7.41 -6.36 -39.24
C GLY A 7 8.68 -6.61 -40.07
N ASP A 8 9.87 -6.44 -39.49
CA ASP A 8 11.15 -6.58 -40.17
C ASP A 8 11.48 -8.03 -40.56
N HIS A 9 12.49 -8.17 -41.41
CA HIS A 9 13.03 -9.47 -41.78
C HIS A 9 13.65 -10.17 -40.55
N PRO A 10 13.49 -11.51 -40.38
CA PRO A 10 13.94 -12.24 -39.19
C PRO A 10 15.44 -12.06 -38.86
N ARG A 11 16.30 -11.98 -39.89
CA ARG A 11 17.74 -11.74 -39.71
C ARG A 11 18.03 -10.36 -39.10
N THR A 12 17.32 -9.33 -39.53
CA THR A 12 17.46 -7.97 -39.00
C THR A 12 16.95 -7.90 -37.57
N ALA A 13 15.77 -8.47 -37.31
CA ALA A 13 15.19 -8.54 -35.97
C ALA A 13 16.12 -9.28 -34.98
N ALA A 14 16.67 -10.43 -35.39
CA ALA A 14 17.63 -11.18 -34.58
C ALA A 14 18.88 -10.35 -34.23
N ARG A 15 19.42 -9.61 -35.20
CA ARG A 15 20.62 -8.80 -34.98
C ARG A 15 20.35 -7.65 -34.03
N ILE A 16 19.27 -6.89 -34.27
CA ILE A 16 18.89 -5.76 -33.40
C ILE A 16 18.58 -6.27 -31.98
N ALA A 17 17.88 -7.41 -31.84
CA ALA A 17 17.60 -8.00 -30.53
C ALA A 17 18.87 -8.39 -29.78
N ALA A 18 19.89 -8.90 -30.47
CA ALA A 18 21.19 -9.20 -29.86
C ALA A 18 21.95 -7.93 -29.46
N ASP A 19 21.96 -6.90 -30.32
CA ASP A 19 22.60 -5.61 -30.03
C ASP A 19 21.96 -4.90 -28.83
N LEU A 20 20.65 -5.08 -28.62
CA LEU A 20 19.89 -4.57 -27.48
C LEU A 20 19.92 -5.49 -26.24
N GLY A 21 20.56 -6.66 -26.32
CA GLY A 21 20.64 -7.63 -25.22
C GLY A 21 19.31 -8.31 -24.85
N ILE A 22 18.33 -8.34 -25.77
CA ILE A 22 17.05 -9.06 -25.60
C ILE A 22 17.26 -10.59 -25.72
N VAL A 23 18.26 -10.99 -26.50
CA VAL A 23 18.74 -12.36 -26.65
C VAL A 23 20.26 -12.40 -26.44
N GLU A 24 20.79 -13.51 -25.94
CA GLU A 24 22.23 -13.64 -25.69
C GLU A 24 23.06 -13.54 -26.98
N ALA A 25 24.19 -12.85 -26.91
CA ALA A 25 25.14 -12.74 -28.00
C ALA A 25 25.75 -14.13 -28.30
N GLY A 26 25.49 -14.67 -29.49
CA GLY A 26 25.92 -16.02 -29.90
C GLY A 26 24.79 -17.03 -30.07
N ALA A 27 23.58 -16.76 -29.53
CA ALA A 27 22.38 -17.55 -29.83
C ALA A 27 22.00 -17.54 -31.32
N GLY A 28 22.54 -16.59 -32.10
CA GLY A 28 22.33 -16.43 -33.52
C GLY A 28 23.10 -17.39 -34.44
N GLU A 29 24.08 -18.15 -33.94
CA GLU A 29 24.79 -19.16 -34.76
C GLU A 29 24.00 -20.47 -34.88
N HIS A 30 23.12 -20.76 -33.93
CA HIS A 30 22.07 -21.77 -34.09
C HIS A 30 20.84 -21.11 -34.69
N ALA A 31 20.93 -20.81 -35.99
CA ALA A 31 19.88 -20.19 -36.80
C ALA A 31 18.56 -21.00 -36.73
N GLY A 32 17.71 -20.67 -35.77
CA GLY A 32 16.38 -21.25 -35.58
C GLY A 32 15.81 -21.20 -34.16
N ALA A 33 16.64 -21.01 -33.12
CA ALA A 33 16.18 -21.20 -31.74
C ALA A 33 15.63 -19.95 -31.02
N GLY A 34 15.67 -18.75 -31.63
CA GLY A 34 15.38 -17.49 -30.92
C GLY A 34 14.42 -16.52 -31.58
N VAL A 35 14.02 -16.75 -32.84
CA VAL A 35 13.11 -15.86 -33.58
C VAL A 35 11.98 -16.68 -34.20
N LEU A 36 10.73 -16.29 -33.94
CA LEU A 36 9.57 -16.85 -34.60
C LEU A 36 8.99 -15.90 -35.63
N THR A 37 8.66 -16.42 -36.80
CA THR A 37 8.03 -15.65 -37.87
C THR A 37 6.51 -15.69 -37.78
N GLY A 38 5.85 -14.69 -38.33
CA GLY A 38 4.38 -14.69 -38.45
C GLY A 38 3.81 -15.97 -39.07
N ARG A 39 4.47 -16.51 -40.10
CA ARG A 39 4.06 -17.77 -40.76
C ARG A 39 4.19 -19.00 -39.87
N GLU A 40 5.16 -19.03 -38.97
CA GLU A 40 5.33 -20.12 -38.00
C GLU A 40 4.27 -20.02 -36.90
N LEU A 41 4.00 -18.81 -36.40
CA LEU A 41 2.91 -18.56 -35.44
C LEU A 41 1.55 -18.99 -35.99
N GLU A 42 1.31 -18.75 -37.28
CA GLU A 42 0.05 -19.10 -37.94
C GLU A 42 -0.21 -20.61 -38.00
N ARG A 43 0.86 -21.42 -38.01
CA ARG A 43 0.79 -22.88 -38.03
C ARG A 43 0.71 -23.49 -36.63
N MET A 44 0.99 -22.71 -35.59
CA MET A 44 0.91 -23.15 -34.20
C MET A 44 -0.54 -23.11 -33.73
N ASP A 45 -0.98 -24.23 -33.14
CA ASP A 45 -2.16 -24.25 -32.29
C ASP A 45 -1.90 -23.49 -30.98
N ASP A 46 -2.94 -23.31 -30.17
CA ASP A 46 -2.84 -22.47 -28.96
C ASP A 46 -1.92 -23.09 -27.90
N ALA A 47 -1.83 -24.42 -27.84
CA ALA A 47 -0.93 -25.11 -26.92
C ALA A 47 0.54 -24.93 -27.32
N ALA A 48 0.86 -25.10 -28.61
CA ALA A 48 2.19 -24.86 -29.15
C ALA A 48 2.58 -23.37 -29.05
N LEU A 49 1.63 -22.46 -29.28
CA LEU A 49 1.86 -21.03 -29.12
C LEU A 49 2.20 -20.68 -27.67
N ALA A 50 1.48 -21.24 -26.69
CA ALA A 50 1.75 -21.02 -25.28
C ALA A 50 3.16 -21.49 -24.87
N GLU A 51 3.60 -22.64 -25.37
CA GLU A 51 4.98 -23.15 -25.20
C GLU A 51 6.00 -22.19 -25.83
N ALA A 52 5.76 -21.83 -27.10
CA ALA A 52 6.63 -20.99 -27.90
C ALA A 52 6.84 -19.61 -27.29
N VAL A 53 5.78 -19.01 -26.75
CA VAL A 53 5.79 -17.69 -26.11
C VAL A 53 6.61 -17.68 -24.82
N ARG A 54 6.69 -18.80 -24.09
CA ARG A 54 7.55 -18.92 -22.90
C ARG A 54 9.04 -18.88 -23.25
N ALA A 55 9.44 -19.46 -24.37
CA ALA A 55 10.85 -19.59 -24.76
C ALA A 55 11.34 -18.48 -25.71
N THR A 56 10.46 -17.88 -26.52
CA THR A 56 10.85 -16.99 -27.62
C THR A 56 10.72 -15.53 -27.24
N SER A 57 11.78 -14.73 -27.44
CA SER A 57 11.78 -13.29 -27.14
C SER A 57 11.70 -12.39 -28.38
N VAL A 58 11.78 -12.94 -29.60
CA VAL A 58 11.78 -12.15 -30.84
C VAL A 58 10.77 -12.72 -31.83
N TYR A 59 9.91 -11.85 -32.35
CA TYR A 59 8.92 -12.17 -33.36
C TYR A 59 9.07 -11.24 -34.57
N ALA A 60 9.21 -11.82 -35.76
CA ALA A 60 9.49 -11.10 -36.99
C ALA A 60 8.43 -11.35 -38.06
N ARG A 61 8.27 -10.42 -39.02
CA ARG A 61 7.22 -10.49 -40.04
C ARG A 61 5.83 -10.77 -39.44
N VAL A 62 5.53 -10.17 -38.29
CA VAL A 62 4.24 -10.35 -37.61
C VAL A 62 3.14 -9.48 -38.23
N GLU A 63 1.91 -9.97 -38.14
CA GLU A 63 0.71 -9.27 -38.58
C GLU A 63 -0.09 -8.81 -37.34
N PRO A 64 -1.05 -7.88 -37.48
CA PRO A 64 -1.88 -7.40 -36.36
C PRO A 64 -2.48 -8.52 -35.51
N ARG A 65 -3.04 -9.56 -36.16
CA ARG A 65 -3.61 -10.73 -35.47
C ARG A 65 -2.58 -11.53 -34.67
N HIS A 66 -1.33 -11.58 -35.11
CA HIS A 66 -0.26 -12.28 -34.39
C HIS A 66 0.11 -11.54 -33.10
N LYS A 67 0.13 -10.19 -33.14
CA LYS A 67 0.34 -9.36 -31.95
C LYS A 67 -0.69 -9.67 -30.87
N LEU A 68 -1.98 -9.71 -31.25
CA LEU A 68 -3.07 -10.04 -30.33
C LEU A 68 -2.94 -11.46 -29.75
N ARG A 69 -2.71 -12.48 -30.59
CA ARG A 69 -2.50 -13.87 -30.14
C ARG A 69 -1.36 -14.02 -29.13
N ILE A 70 -0.26 -13.29 -29.31
CA ILE A 70 0.87 -13.31 -28.37
C ILE A 70 0.47 -12.70 -27.03
N VAL A 71 -0.26 -11.58 -27.04
CA VAL A 71 -0.78 -10.93 -25.81
C VAL A 71 -1.70 -11.90 -25.06
N ASP A 72 -2.67 -12.50 -25.77
CA ASP A 72 -3.63 -13.44 -25.16
C ASP A 72 -2.91 -14.65 -24.55
N ALA A 73 -1.92 -15.22 -25.25
CA ALA A 73 -1.14 -16.35 -24.75
C ALA A 73 -0.31 -16.00 -23.49
N LEU A 74 0.28 -14.79 -23.43
CA LEU A 74 1.00 -14.32 -22.24
C LEU A 74 0.06 -14.09 -21.05
N GLN A 75 -1.11 -13.50 -21.29
CA GLN A 75 -2.13 -13.27 -20.27
C GLN A 75 -2.71 -14.59 -19.75
N ALA A 76 -2.97 -15.56 -20.62
CA ALA A 76 -3.40 -16.91 -20.25
C ALA A 76 -2.36 -17.65 -19.39
N ALA A 77 -1.06 -17.32 -19.55
CA ALA A 77 0.01 -17.82 -18.69
C ALA A 77 0.12 -17.07 -17.33
N GLY A 78 -0.79 -16.14 -17.04
CA GLY A 78 -0.85 -15.38 -15.79
C GLY A 78 0.08 -14.17 -15.71
N HIS A 79 0.71 -13.77 -16.83
CA HIS A 79 1.56 -12.59 -16.87
C HIS A 79 0.75 -11.31 -17.06
N VAL A 80 1.19 -10.22 -16.44
CA VAL A 80 0.70 -8.87 -16.74
C VAL A 80 1.47 -8.34 -17.95
N VAL A 81 0.77 -8.02 -19.02
CA VAL A 81 1.35 -7.69 -20.32
C VAL A 81 1.25 -6.19 -20.60
N ALA A 82 2.40 -5.57 -20.85
CA ALA A 82 2.46 -4.23 -21.43
C ALA A 82 2.82 -4.34 -22.91
N MET A 83 2.05 -3.68 -23.78
CA MET A 83 2.27 -3.71 -25.23
C MET A 83 2.45 -2.29 -25.77
N THR A 84 3.54 -2.08 -26.51
CA THR A 84 3.85 -0.81 -27.18
C THR A 84 3.45 -0.84 -28.64
N GLY A 85 2.97 0.28 -29.18
CA GLY A 85 2.66 0.41 -30.61
C GLY A 85 2.41 1.86 -31.04
N ASP A 86 2.60 2.11 -32.32
CA ASP A 86 2.52 3.44 -32.94
C ASP A 86 1.55 3.48 -34.14
N GLY A 87 1.41 2.36 -34.85
CA GLY A 87 0.50 2.23 -35.99
C GLY A 87 -0.91 1.76 -35.64
N VAL A 88 -1.89 2.13 -36.48
CA VAL A 88 -3.31 1.70 -36.37
C VAL A 88 -3.46 0.17 -36.22
N ASN A 89 -2.54 -0.56 -36.85
CA ASN A 89 -2.41 -2.01 -36.79
C ASN A 89 -2.19 -2.57 -35.37
N ASP A 90 -1.70 -1.75 -34.44
CA ASP A 90 -1.36 -2.18 -33.09
C ASP A 90 -2.50 -1.88 -32.11
N ALA A 91 -3.45 -1.04 -32.50
CA ALA A 91 -4.57 -0.63 -31.65
C ALA A 91 -5.36 -1.81 -31.03
N PRO A 92 -5.69 -2.90 -31.76
CA PRO A 92 -6.37 -4.05 -31.15
C PRO A 92 -5.56 -4.70 -30.03
N ALA A 93 -4.25 -4.86 -30.23
CA ALA A 93 -3.38 -5.51 -29.26
C ALA A 93 -3.02 -4.58 -28.08
N LEU A 94 -2.89 -3.27 -28.32
CA LEU A 94 -2.79 -2.25 -27.26
C LEU A 94 -4.02 -2.28 -26.35
N LYS A 95 -5.22 -2.43 -26.94
CA LYS A 95 -6.47 -2.46 -26.20
C LYS A 95 -6.64 -3.73 -25.37
N ALA A 96 -6.17 -4.86 -25.88
CA ALA A 96 -6.25 -6.16 -25.22
C ALA A 96 -5.23 -6.33 -24.09
N ALA A 97 -4.04 -5.74 -24.24
CA ALA A 97 -3.00 -5.78 -23.21
C ALA A 97 -3.48 -5.13 -21.90
N ASP A 98 -2.95 -5.62 -20.76
CA ASP A 98 -3.26 -5.03 -19.45
C ASP A 98 -2.88 -3.55 -19.39
N ILE A 99 -1.76 -3.21 -20.06
CA ILE A 99 -1.30 -1.84 -20.25
C ILE A 99 -0.87 -1.64 -21.71
N GLY A 100 -1.75 -1.10 -22.55
CA GLY A 100 -1.37 -0.57 -23.86
C GLY A 100 -0.60 0.75 -23.73
N VAL A 101 0.53 0.87 -24.44
CA VAL A 101 1.43 2.02 -24.44
C VAL A 101 1.55 2.57 -25.86
N ALA A 102 1.07 3.79 -26.09
CA ALA A 102 1.18 4.46 -27.39
C ALA A 102 2.33 5.45 -27.43
N MET A 103 2.91 5.62 -28.61
CA MET A 103 3.86 6.70 -28.89
C MET A 103 3.12 8.04 -28.99
N GLY A 104 3.66 9.09 -28.38
CA GLY A 104 3.07 10.42 -28.34
C GLY A 104 3.35 11.24 -29.59
N ILE A 105 4.53 11.08 -30.19
CA ILE A 105 4.97 11.84 -31.36
C ILE A 105 4.69 11.05 -32.65
N THR A 106 5.18 9.82 -32.76
CA THR A 106 4.99 8.98 -33.96
C THR A 106 3.66 8.22 -33.96
N GLY A 107 2.97 8.14 -32.82
CA GLY A 107 1.76 7.33 -32.69
C GLY A 107 0.53 7.96 -33.34
N THR A 108 -0.24 7.13 -34.04
CA THR A 108 -1.54 7.51 -34.61
C THR A 108 -2.55 7.88 -33.51
N GLU A 109 -3.59 8.65 -33.86
CA GLU A 109 -4.69 8.95 -32.92
C GLU A 109 -5.38 7.67 -32.43
N VAL A 110 -5.59 6.71 -33.33
CA VAL A 110 -6.20 5.41 -32.99
C VAL A 110 -5.41 4.67 -31.92
N THR A 111 -4.08 4.66 -31.99
CA THR A 111 -3.24 4.03 -30.95
C THR A 111 -3.29 4.78 -29.63
N ARG A 112 -3.34 6.12 -29.66
CA ARG A 112 -3.44 6.96 -28.45
C ARG A 112 -4.77 6.77 -27.73
N GLU A 113 -5.87 6.63 -28.46
CA GLU A 113 -7.20 6.32 -27.88
C GLU A 113 -7.30 4.87 -27.37
N ALA A 114 -6.58 3.93 -27.98
CA ALA A 114 -6.58 2.54 -27.56
C ALA A 114 -5.74 2.27 -26.30
N ALA A 115 -4.69 3.07 -26.07
CA ALA A 115 -3.71 2.89 -25.00
C ALA A 115 -4.21 3.36 -23.63
N ARG A 116 -3.60 2.82 -22.56
CA ARG A 116 -3.76 3.32 -21.17
C ARG A 116 -2.66 4.30 -20.77
N MET A 117 -1.54 4.30 -21.49
CA MET A 117 -0.40 5.17 -21.27
C MET A 117 0.12 5.72 -22.60
N ILE A 118 0.50 6.99 -22.64
CA ILE A 118 1.07 7.65 -23.82
C ILE A 118 2.48 8.14 -23.46
N LEU A 119 3.48 7.78 -24.25
CA LEU A 119 4.86 8.25 -24.09
C LEU A 119 5.02 9.58 -24.82
N ALA A 120 4.98 10.69 -24.09
CA ALA A 120 5.07 12.02 -24.67
C ALA A 120 6.39 12.28 -25.42
N ASP A 121 7.44 11.52 -25.10
CA ASP A 121 8.81 11.66 -25.62
C ASP A 121 9.25 10.51 -26.55
N ASP A 122 8.35 9.55 -26.82
CA ASP A 122 8.63 8.35 -27.62
C ASP A 122 9.83 7.52 -27.10
N ASN A 123 10.17 7.62 -25.82
CA ASN A 123 11.34 6.96 -25.25
C ASN A 123 10.95 5.69 -24.49
N PHE A 124 11.52 4.55 -24.89
CA PHE A 124 11.33 3.27 -24.20
C PHE A 124 11.80 3.32 -22.73
N ALA A 125 12.80 4.13 -22.40
CA ALA A 125 13.27 4.30 -21.02
C ALA A 125 12.19 4.85 -20.09
N THR A 126 11.24 5.63 -20.61
CA THR A 126 10.10 6.18 -19.86
C THR A 126 9.18 5.08 -19.36
N ILE A 127 9.06 3.96 -20.08
CA ILE A 127 8.34 2.76 -19.60
C ILE A 127 9.02 2.18 -18.36
N VAL A 128 10.35 2.11 -18.35
CA VAL A 128 11.12 1.59 -17.20
C VAL A 128 10.92 2.50 -15.98
N ALA A 129 10.93 3.82 -16.19
CA ALA A 129 10.62 4.79 -15.14
C ALA A 129 9.18 4.63 -14.61
N ALA A 130 8.20 4.47 -15.49
CA ALA A 130 6.81 4.25 -15.11
C ALA A 130 6.61 2.92 -14.34
N VAL A 131 7.31 1.84 -14.72
CA VAL A 131 7.30 0.57 -13.97
C VAL A 131 7.90 0.75 -12.58
N ARG A 132 9.01 1.50 -12.46
CA ARG A 132 9.59 1.84 -11.16
C ARG A 132 8.57 2.58 -10.30
N GLU A 133 7.99 3.65 -10.83
CA GLU A 133 7.00 4.47 -10.11
C GLU A 133 5.75 3.68 -9.71
N GLY A 134 5.25 2.80 -10.58
CA GLY A 134 4.14 1.91 -10.25
C GLY A 134 4.44 0.98 -9.07
N ARG A 135 5.66 0.45 -8.97
CA ARG A 135 6.10 -0.35 -7.82
C ARG A 135 6.20 0.48 -6.54
N VAL A 136 6.71 1.71 -6.64
CA VAL A 136 6.78 2.68 -5.53
C VAL A 136 5.40 2.96 -4.97
N ILE A 137 4.46 3.35 -5.84
CA ILE A 137 3.08 3.66 -5.48
C ILE A 137 2.43 2.45 -4.80
N PHE A 138 2.62 1.24 -5.35
CA PHE A 138 2.05 0.03 -4.77
C PHE A 138 2.59 -0.27 -3.37
N GLU A 139 3.90 -0.12 -3.14
CA GLU A 139 4.48 -0.28 -1.80
C GLU A 139 3.91 0.75 -0.81
N ASN A 140 3.76 2.00 -1.24
CA ASN A 140 3.16 3.05 -0.42
C ASN A 140 1.67 2.77 -0.14
N ILE A 141 0.93 2.20 -1.09
CA ILE A 141 -0.43 1.69 -0.87
C ILE A 141 -0.48 0.66 0.26
N ARG A 142 0.42 -0.32 0.25
CA ARG A 142 0.47 -1.31 1.33
C ARG A 142 0.81 -0.68 2.68
N LYS A 143 1.65 0.36 2.74
CA LYS A 143 1.98 1.08 3.99
C LYS A 143 0.76 1.79 4.57
N PHE A 144 0.09 2.63 3.80
CA PHE A 144 -1.07 3.37 4.34
C PHE A 144 -2.26 2.44 4.60
N LEU A 145 -2.45 1.37 3.82
CA LEU A 145 -3.46 0.36 4.13
C LEU A 145 -3.15 -0.32 5.47
N ARG A 146 -1.88 -0.63 5.75
CA ARG A 146 -1.47 -1.20 7.05
C ARG A 146 -1.86 -0.26 8.18
N TYR A 147 -1.52 1.01 8.02
CA TYR A 147 -1.84 2.07 8.96
C TYR A 147 -3.35 2.16 9.22
N LEU A 148 -4.14 2.49 8.21
CA LEU A 148 -5.59 2.70 8.34
C LEU A 148 -6.32 1.47 8.85
N LEU A 149 -5.98 0.27 8.36
CA LEU A 149 -6.63 -0.96 8.82
C LEU A 149 -6.31 -1.25 10.29
N SER A 150 -5.07 -1.04 10.72
CA SER A 150 -4.69 -1.24 12.12
C SER A 150 -5.28 -0.20 13.07
N SER A 151 -5.37 1.07 12.64
CA SER A 151 -6.06 2.14 13.38
C SER A 151 -7.54 1.82 13.55
N ASN A 152 -8.23 1.48 12.46
CA ASN A 152 -9.64 1.10 12.48
C ASN A 152 -9.89 -0.16 13.32
N MET A 153 -8.98 -1.14 13.25
CA MET A 153 -9.05 -2.33 14.11
C MET A 153 -8.92 -1.96 15.58
N GLY A 154 -8.01 -1.04 15.92
CA GLY A 154 -7.86 -0.50 17.27
C GLY A 154 -9.14 0.18 17.77
N GLU A 155 -9.78 1.00 16.94
CA GLU A 155 -11.05 1.65 17.26
C GLU A 155 -12.18 0.64 17.50
N VAL A 156 -12.37 -0.29 16.55
CA VAL A 156 -13.42 -1.31 16.62
C VAL A 156 -13.23 -2.17 17.86
N LEU A 157 -12.00 -2.62 18.14
CA LEU A 157 -11.70 -3.42 19.33
C LEU A 157 -11.87 -2.61 20.61
N THR A 158 -11.48 -1.34 20.65
CA THR A 158 -11.68 -0.46 21.82
C THR A 158 -13.16 -0.33 22.15
N VAL A 159 -13.99 -0.03 21.15
CA VAL A 159 -15.43 0.13 21.36
C VAL A 159 -16.09 -1.19 21.75
N PHE A 160 -15.78 -2.27 21.01
CA PHE A 160 -16.35 -3.59 21.27
C PHE A 160 -15.95 -4.12 22.66
N LEU A 161 -14.66 -4.16 22.97
CA LEU A 161 -14.16 -4.66 24.24
C LEU A 161 -14.52 -3.71 25.39
N GLY A 162 -14.60 -2.40 25.16
CA GLY A 162 -15.06 -1.45 26.18
C GLY A 162 -16.51 -1.66 26.59
N VAL A 163 -17.38 -2.04 25.64
CA VAL A 163 -18.77 -2.41 25.95
C VAL A 163 -18.85 -3.79 26.62
N VAL A 164 -18.10 -4.78 26.11
CA VAL A 164 -18.11 -6.16 26.66
C VAL A 164 -17.53 -6.21 28.08
N LEU A 165 -16.50 -5.43 28.36
CA LEU A 165 -15.80 -5.39 29.64
C LEU A 165 -16.29 -4.25 30.53
N ALA A 166 -17.40 -3.59 30.19
CA ALA A 166 -17.83 -2.34 30.84
C ALA A 166 -17.90 -2.43 32.37
N GLU A 167 -18.39 -3.55 32.91
CA GLU A 167 -18.44 -3.80 34.36
C GLU A 167 -17.05 -3.94 34.98
N ALA A 168 -16.11 -4.57 34.28
CA ALA A 168 -14.76 -4.82 34.78
C ALA A 168 -13.87 -3.56 34.77
N ILE A 169 -14.17 -2.58 33.91
CA ILE A 169 -13.39 -1.34 33.75
C ILE A 169 -14.10 -0.09 34.28
N GLY A 170 -15.18 -0.25 35.05
CA GLY A 170 -15.88 0.86 35.67
C GLY A 170 -16.71 1.74 34.70
N LEU A 171 -17.02 1.29 33.48
CA LEU A 171 -17.90 1.97 32.52
C LEU A 171 -19.39 1.77 32.83
N VAL A 172 -19.74 1.78 34.11
CA VAL A 172 -21.12 1.63 34.57
C VAL A 172 -21.61 2.98 35.09
N GLY A 173 -22.61 3.53 34.41
CA GLY A 173 -23.20 4.80 34.78
C GLY A 173 -24.10 4.72 36.03
N PRO A 174 -24.53 5.87 36.56
CA PRO A 174 -25.51 5.92 37.64
C PRO A 174 -26.80 5.18 37.21
N GLY A 175 -27.12 4.06 37.86
CA GLY A 175 -28.27 3.21 37.50
C GLY A 175 -27.95 1.94 36.71
N GLY A 176 -26.67 1.57 36.55
CA GLY A 176 -26.28 0.27 35.98
C GLY A 176 -26.22 0.23 34.44
N ALA A 177 -26.44 1.35 33.77
CA ALA A 177 -26.35 1.43 32.31
C ALA A 177 -24.90 1.52 31.84
N VAL A 178 -24.54 0.73 30.82
CA VAL A 178 -23.21 0.78 30.19
C VAL A 178 -23.01 2.14 29.51
N VAL A 179 -21.90 2.79 29.82
CA VAL A 179 -21.52 4.05 29.19
C VAL A 179 -20.55 3.78 28.05
N LEU A 180 -20.74 4.47 26.92
CA LEU A 180 -19.89 4.27 25.75
C LEU A 180 -18.43 4.68 26.05
N PRO A 181 -17.44 3.85 25.68
CA PRO A 181 -16.03 4.13 25.91
C PRO A 181 -15.54 5.35 25.12
N LEU A 182 -16.06 5.57 23.91
CA LEU A 182 -15.76 6.71 23.04
C LEU A 182 -17.05 7.23 22.40
N LEU A 183 -17.08 8.53 22.06
CA LEU A 183 -18.21 9.13 21.33
C LEU A 183 -18.05 8.96 19.82
N ALA A 184 -19.18 8.93 19.10
CA ALA A 184 -19.17 8.90 17.63
C ALA A 184 -18.45 10.11 17.02
N THR A 185 -18.58 11.30 17.62
CA THR A 185 -17.86 12.51 17.18
C THR A 185 -16.35 12.40 17.35
N GLN A 186 -15.89 11.73 18.41
CA GLN A 186 -14.47 11.45 18.65
C GLN A 186 -13.93 10.47 17.60
N ILE A 187 -14.66 9.39 17.32
CA ILE A 187 -14.29 8.42 16.28
C ILE A 187 -14.24 9.07 14.90
N LEU A 188 -15.20 9.95 14.58
CA LEU A 188 -15.18 10.71 13.32
C LEU A 188 -13.98 11.65 13.22
N TRP A 189 -13.61 12.31 14.33
CA TRP A 189 -12.42 13.15 14.39
C TRP A 189 -11.15 12.35 14.07
N VAL A 190 -11.01 11.17 14.70
CA VAL A 190 -9.87 10.29 14.46
C VAL A 190 -9.76 9.93 12.98
N ASN A 191 -10.82 9.34 12.43
CA ASN A 191 -10.82 8.82 11.06
C ASN A 191 -10.65 9.90 9.99
N LEU A 192 -11.26 11.07 10.18
CA LEU A 192 -11.29 12.10 9.14
C LEU A 192 -10.11 13.07 9.25
N ILE A 193 -9.71 13.45 10.46
CA ILE A 193 -8.75 14.52 10.68
C ILE A 193 -7.39 13.94 11.02
N THR A 194 -7.31 13.16 12.10
CA THR A 194 -6.04 12.69 12.65
C THR A 194 -5.33 11.71 11.73
N ASP A 195 -6.07 10.75 11.14
CA ASP A 195 -5.49 9.67 10.32
C ASP A 195 -5.23 10.07 8.87
N SER A 196 -6.01 10.99 8.31
CA SER A 196 -5.88 11.43 6.92
C SER A 196 -4.49 12.00 6.61
N GLY A 197 -3.95 12.83 7.51
CA GLY A 197 -2.64 13.46 7.33
C GLY A 197 -1.51 12.43 7.19
N PRO A 198 -1.28 11.57 8.20
CA PRO A 198 -0.27 10.51 8.14
C PRO A 198 -0.49 9.53 6.98
N ALA A 199 -1.73 9.16 6.66
CA ALA A 199 -2.03 8.27 5.53
C ALA A 199 -1.61 8.88 4.19
N LEU A 200 -1.94 10.15 3.93
CA LEU A 200 -1.52 10.88 2.73
C LEU A 200 0.01 11.02 2.68
N ALA A 201 0.64 11.34 3.81
CA ALA A 201 2.09 11.45 3.89
C ALA A 201 2.81 10.11 3.62
N MET A 202 2.22 8.97 3.98
CA MET A 202 2.72 7.65 3.62
C MET A 202 2.55 7.34 2.13
N GLY A 203 1.53 7.88 1.47
CA GLY A 203 1.33 7.76 0.03
C GLY A 203 2.51 8.29 -0.79
N ILE A 204 3.20 9.31 -0.26
CA ILE A 204 4.39 9.93 -0.85
C ILE A 204 5.69 9.59 -0.10
N ASP A 205 5.70 8.47 0.63
CA ASP A 205 6.88 8.03 1.38
C ASP A 205 8.05 7.72 0.42
N PRO A 206 9.24 8.32 0.64
CA PRO A 206 10.37 8.09 -0.25
C PRO A 206 10.83 6.64 -0.26
N GLN A 207 11.39 6.23 -1.39
CA GLN A 207 11.95 4.91 -1.59
C GLN A 207 13.29 4.77 -0.87
N THR A 208 13.40 3.73 -0.03
CA THR A 208 14.63 3.44 0.72
C THR A 208 15.40 2.24 0.17
N ASP A 209 14.74 1.35 -0.57
CA ASP A 209 15.33 0.15 -1.19
C ASP A 209 15.12 0.18 -2.72
N ASP A 210 15.98 -0.50 -3.48
CA ASP A 210 15.81 -0.59 -4.93
C ASP A 210 14.67 -1.56 -5.33
N VAL A 211 13.48 -1.01 -5.58
CA VAL A 211 12.30 -1.75 -6.04
C VAL A 211 12.50 -2.47 -7.37
N MET A 212 13.48 -2.06 -8.17
CA MET A 212 13.76 -2.69 -9.47
C MET A 212 14.65 -3.93 -9.36
N ALA A 213 15.37 -4.11 -8.25
CA ALA A 213 16.13 -5.33 -7.97
C ALA A 213 15.23 -6.53 -7.63
N ARG A 214 13.97 -6.28 -7.24
CA ARG A 214 12.99 -7.32 -6.92
C ARG A 214 12.29 -7.83 -8.19
N LYS A 215 11.93 -9.11 -8.21
CA LYS A 215 11.10 -9.68 -9.30
C LYS A 215 9.70 -9.05 -9.30
N PRO A 216 9.00 -8.99 -10.45
CA PRO A 216 7.60 -8.58 -10.48
C PRO A 216 6.75 -9.41 -9.53
N ARG A 217 5.78 -8.78 -8.87
CA ARG A 217 4.84 -9.47 -7.99
C ARG A 217 3.93 -10.41 -8.80
N PRO A 218 3.55 -11.59 -8.27
CA PRO A 218 2.50 -12.41 -8.85
C PRO A 218 1.17 -11.64 -8.93
N SER A 219 0.39 -11.91 -9.98
CA SER A 219 -0.90 -11.24 -10.22
C SER A 219 -1.99 -11.66 -9.23
N ASP A 220 -1.87 -12.86 -8.65
CA ASP A 220 -2.75 -13.43 -7.64
C ASP A 220 -2.39 -13.03 -6.20
N GLU A 221 -1.25 -12.34 -6.00
CA GLU A 221 -0.84 -11.85 -4.69
C GLU A 221 -1.80 -10.73 -4.21
N ARG A 222 -2.51 -11.03 -3.13
CA ARG A 222 -3.43 -10.09 -2.47
C ARG A 222 -2.65 -8.89 -1.93
N VAL A 223 -3.22 -7.69 -2.09
CA VAL A 223 -2.65 -6.46 -1.51
C VAL A 223 -2.61 -6.55 0.03
N ILE A 224 -3.65 -7.15 0.62
CA ILE A 224 -3.77 -7.45 2.04
C ILE A 224 -3.68 -8.98 2.19
N ASP A 225 -2.50 -9.46 2.55
CA ASP A 225 -2.23 -10.88 2.80
C ASP A 225 -2.51 -11.26 4.27
N ALA A 226 -2.41 -12.55 4.58
CA ALA A 226 -2.66 -13.07 5.93
C ALA A 226 -1.67 -12.50 6.97
N ARG A 227 -0.44 -12.18 6.55
CA ARG A 227 0.59 -11.63 7.44
C ARG A 227 0.27 -10.19 7.81
N MET A 228 -0.20 -9.40 6.84
CA MET A 228 -0.73 -8.06 7.06
C MET A 228 -1.94 -8.09 7.99
N TRP A 229 -2.90 -9.00 7.78
CA TRP A 229 -4.05 -9.17 8.68
C TRP A 229 -3.65 -9.53 10.11
N ALA A 230 -2.72 -10.46 10.28
CA ALA A 230 -2.21 -10.81 11.61
C ALA A 230 -1.58 -9.58 12.31
N GLY A 231 -0.79 -8.79 11.58
CA GLY A 231 -0.23 -7.54 12.10
C GLY A 231 -1.29 -6.48 12.42
N VAL A 232 -2.34 -6.36 11.60
CA VAL A 232 -3.48 -5.44 11.83
C VAL A 232 -4.22 -5.82 13.11
N LEU A 233 -4.51 -7.10 13.31
CA LEU A 233 -5.18 -7.61 14.51
C LEU A 233 -4.33 -7.42 15.77
N GLU A 234 -3.04 -7.73 15.69
CA GLU A 234 -2.10 -7.56 16.82
C GLU A 234 -1.99 -6.09 17.23
N VAL A 235 -1.70 -5.20 16.29
CA VAL A 235 -1.58 -3.76 16.57
C VAL A 235 -2.90 -3.19 17.09
N GLY A 236 -4.02 -3.56 16.47
CA GLY A 236 -5.34 -3.13 16.92
C GLY A 236 -5.65 -3.62 18.35
N ALA A 237 -5.29 -4.85 18.69
CA ALA A 237 -5.47 -5.38 20.05
C ALA A 237 -4.61 -4.63 21.07
N VAL A 238 -3.35 -4.31 20.74
CA VAL A 238 -2.50 -3.50 21.63
C VAL A 238 -3.06 -2.08 21.79
N MET A 239 -3.51 -1.45 20.70
CA MET A 239 -4.16 -0.13 20.74
C MET A 239 -5.40 -0.14 21.65
N ALA A 240 -6.25 -1.16 21.50
CA ALA A 240 -7.42 -1.30 22.33
C ALA A 240 -7.06 -1.52 23.80
N ALA A 241 -6.08 -2.39 24.08
CA ALA A 241 -5.62 -2.65 25.44
C ALA A 241 -5.11 -1.38 26.13
N VAL A 242 -4.26 -0.58 25.47
CA VAL A 242 -3.73 0.67 26.07
C VAL A 242 -4.80 1.75 26.22
N THR A 243 -5.78 1.80 25.30
CA THR A 243 -6.88 2.77 25.35
C THR A 243 -7.88 2.42 26.45
N LEU A 244 -8.22 1.14 26.61
CA LEU A 244 -9.07 0.66 27.70
C LEU A 244 -8.36 0.77 29.05
N LEU A 245 -7.05 0.53 29.10
CA LEU A 245 -6.25 0.78 30.31
C LEU A 245 -6.29 2.26 30.69
N ALA A 246 -6.23 3.18 29.73
CA ALA A 246 -6.40 4.60 30.00
C ALA A 246 -7.80 4.91 30.59
N LEU A 247 -8.87 4.27 30.12
CA LEU A 247 -10.21 4.41 30.74
C LEU A 247 -10.20 3.90 32.18
N ASP A 248 -9.72 2.67 32.38
CA ASP A 248 -9.69 1.97 33.67
C ASP A 248 -8.91 2.78 34.73
N MET A 249 -7.74 3.31 34.37
CA MET A 249 -6.90 4.09 35.28
C MET A 249 -7.55 5.36 35.85
N TYR A 250 -8.53 5.93 35.15
CA TYR A 250 -9.18 7.18 35.58
C TYR A 250 -10.59 6.96 36.14
N LEU A 251 -11.25 5.84 35.81
CA LEU A 251 -12.60 5.53 36.30
C LEU A 251 -12.57 4.85 37.69
N PRO A 252 -13.55 5.14 38.56
CA PRO A 252 -13.75 4.39 39.78
C PRO A 252 -14.35 3.00 39.48
N GLY A 253 -14.00 1.99 40.29
CA GLY A 253 -14.57 0.64 40.20
C GLY A 253 -13.97 -0.25 39.10
N GLY A 254 -12.94 0.22 38.40
CA GLY A 254 -12.13 -0.57 37.49
C GLY A 254 -11.08 -1.44 38.21
N ALA A 255 -10.20 -2.08 37.43
CA ALA A 255 -9.08 -2.87 37.96
C ALA A 255 -8.01 -1.98 38.60
N ILE A 256 -7.84 -0.76 38.11
CA ILE A 256 -7.04 0.30 38.71
C ILE A 256 -7.98 1.35 39.29
N GLU A 257 -7.87 1.65 40.58
CA GLU A 257 -8.80 2.56 41.26
C GLU A 257 -8.55 4.02 40.86
N GLY A 258 -9.31 4.50 39.88
CA GLY A 258 -9.37 5.90 39.47
C GLY A 258 -10.39 6.71 40.26
N SER A 259 -10.25 8.05 40.25
CA SER A 259 -11.12 8.96 41.00
C SER A 259 -11.74 10.07 40.14
N ARG A 260 -11.68 9.94 38.80
CA ARG A 260 -12.16 10.96 37.86
C ARG A 260 -13.54 10.59 37.32
N ASP A 261 -14.16 11.54 36.63
CA ASP A 261 -15.44 11.34 35.98
C ASP A 261 -15.28 10.70 34.58
N VAL A 262 -16.41 10.25 34.02
CA VAL A 262 -16.42 9.57 32.72
C VAL A 262 -15.97 10.48 31.59
N ALA A 263 -16.25 11.78 31.67
CA ALA A 263 -15.84 12.73 30.64
C ALA A 263 -14.32 12.89 30.58
N ASN A 264 -13.65 12.99 31.74
CA ASN A 264 -12.19 13.05 31.80
C ASN A 264 -11.55 11.73 31.35
N ALA A 265 -12.01 10.59 31.86
CA ALA A 265 -11.49 9.27 31.46
C ALA A 265 -11.64 9.03 29.95
N ARG A 266 -12.81 9.35 29.38
CA ARG A 266 -13.06 9.25 27.94
C ARG A 266 -12.12 10.16 27.14
N THR A 267 -11.85 11.37 27.62
CA THR A 267 -10.93 12.28 26.94
C THR A 267 -9.49 11.76 26.96
N ALA A 268 -9.06 11.17 28.07
CA ALA A 268 -7.76 10.51 28.18
C ALA A 268 -7.65 9.29 27.25
N ALA A 269 -8.71 8.47 27.16
CA ALA A 269 -8.76 7.34 26.25
C ALA A 269 -8.74 7.77 24.77
N PHE A 270 -9.57 8.75 24.41
CA PHE A 270 -9.56 9.36 23.07
C PHE A 270 -8.17 9.88 22.70
N THR A 271 -7.50 10.58 23.61
CA THR A 271 -6.15 11.10 23.40
C THR A 271 -5.10 10.00 23.31
N THR A 272 -5.21 8.96 24.14
CA THR A 272 -4.32 7.79 24.10
C THR A 272 -4.46 7.06 22.78
N LEU A 273 -5.68 6.88 22.28
CA LEU A 273 -5.94 6.23 20.99
C LEU A 273 -5.34 7.02 19.83
N VAL A 274 -5.56 8.34 19.80
CA VAL A 274 -4.96 9.24 18.80
C VAL A 274 -3.44 9.15 18.81
N PHE A 275 -2.81 9.24 19.98
CA PHE A 275 -1.36 9.11 20.08
C PHE A 275 -0.87 7.71 19.71
N ALA A 276 -1.61 6.66 20.04
CA ALA A 276 -1.26 5.29 19.70
C ALA A 276 -1.24 5.09 18.18
N GLN A 277 -2.19 5.70 17.47
CA GLN A 277 -2.21 5.74 16.01
C GLN A 277 -1.02 6.55 15.47
N LEU A 278 -0.72 7.72 16.02
CA LEU A 278 0.47 8.49 15.62
C LEU A 278 1.78 7.70 15.84
N PHE A 279 1.92 6.92 16.92
CA PHE A 279 3.05 6.02 17.08
C PHE A 279 3.05 4.89 16.06
N ASN A 280 1.88 4.30 15.81
CA ASN A 280 1.71 3.27 14.81
C ASN A 280 2.01 3.75 13.38
N CYS A 281 1.84 5.04 13.07
CA CYS A 281 2.16 5.54 11.75
C CYS A 281 3.63 5.27 11.37
N PHE A 282 4.54 5.36 12.34
CA PHE A 282 5.96 5.02 12.13
C PHE A 282 6.17 3.52 11.95
N ASN A 283 5.44 2.69 12.70
CA ASN A 283 5.50 1.24 12.55
C ASN A 283 4.97 0.75 11.20
N ALA A 284 3.89 1.37 10.72
CA ALA A 284 3.18 0.94 9.51
C ALA A 284 3.99 1.13 8.22
N ARG A 285 5.02 2.00 8.24
CA ARG A 285 5.94 2.26 7.11
C ARG A 285 6.70 1.01 6.65
N SER A 286 6.90 0.04 7.53
CA SER A 286 7.54 -1.22 7.17
C SER A 286 7.03 -2.38 8.01
N GLU A 287 6.84 -3.52 7.37
CA GLU A 287 6.40 -4.74 8.04
C GLU A 287 7.53 -5.44 8.80
N SER A 288 8.76 -5.31 8.31
CA SER A 288 9.94 -6.03 8.81
C SER A 288 11.06 -5.11 9.28
N ALA A 289 11.19 -3.91 8.69
CA ALA A 289 12.20 -2.95 9.12
C ALA A 289 11.73 -2.18 10.35
N SER A 290 12.71 -1.83 11.19
CA SER A 290 12.52 -0.96 12.35
C SER A 290 11.97 0.40 11.93
N ALA A 291 11.03 0.94 12.70
CA ALA A 291 10.46 2.27 12.58
C ALA A 291 11.54 3.38 12.68
N PHE A 292 12.63 3.11 13.41
CA PHE A 292 13.74 4.06 13.56
C PHE A 292 14.63 4.15 12.33
N ARG A 293 14.55 3.19 11.40
CA ARG A 293 15.32 3.23 10.16
C ARG A 293 14.68 4.25 9.20
N HIS A 294 15.46 5.22 8.74
CA HIS A 294 14.99 6.29 7.85
C HIS A 294 13.80 7.10 8.41
N LEU A 295 13.77 7.29 9.74
CA LEU A 295 12.68 7.96 10.45
C LEU A 295 12.41 9.39 9.96
N PHE A 296 13.46 10.15 9.61
CA PHE A 296 13.36 11.56 9.20
C PHE A 296 13.36 11.77 7.68
N VAL A 297 13.36 10.70 6.89
CA VAL A 297 13.39 10.78 5.42
C VAL A 297 12.08 11.38 4.88
N ASN A 298 10.94 11.03 5.50
CA ASN A 298 9.65 11.56 5.12
C ASN A 298 9.28 12.79 5.97
N ARG A 299 9.59 13.97 5.45
CA ARG A 299 9.29 15.26 6.11
C ARG A 299 7.79 15.56 6.17
N TRP A 300 7.02 15.07 5.20
CA TRP A 300 5.57 15.23 5.17
C TRP A 300 4.90 14.44 6.30
N LEU A 301 5.42 13.26 6.62
CA LEU A 301 4.89 12.45 7.72
C LEU A 301 5.09 13.15 9.06
N TRP A 302 6.26 13.72 9.30
CA TRP A 302 6.50 14.52 10.52
C TRP A 302 5.62 15.77 10.56
N GLY A 303 5.43 16.46 9.44
CA GLY A 303 4.50 17.58 9.35
C GLY A 303 3.07 17.17 9.70
N ALA A 304 2.61 16.03 9.21
CA ALA A 304 1.31 15.46 9.53
C ALA A 304 1.19 15.08 11.01
N VAL A 305 2.20 14.42 11.59
CA VAL A 305 2.21 14.06 13.01
C VAL A 305 2.16 15.29 13.90
N VAL A 306 2.98 16.32 13.63
CA VAL A 306 2.97 17.57 14.39
C VAL A 306 1.61 18.27 14.27
N LEU A 307 1.06 18.35 13.06
CA LEU A 307 -0.27 18.92 12.85
C LEU A 307 -1.34 18.14 13.61
N SER A 308 -1.34 16.81 13.57
CA SER A 308 -2.29 15.97 14.29
C SER A 308 -2.18 16.14 15.81
N VAL A 309 -0.97 16.28 16.37
CA VAL A 309 -0.77 16.58 17.80
C VAL A 309 -1.35 17.97 18.14
N LEU A 310 -1.07 18.99 17.33
CA LEU A 310 -1.60 20.34 17.56
C LEU A 310 -3.13 20.38 17.50
N LEU A 311 -3.71 19.68 16.51
CA LEU A 311 -5.15 19.55 16.36
C LEU A 311 -5.78 18.77 17.52
N GLN A 312 -5.09 17.73 18.04
CA GLN A 312 -5.52 17.00 19.22
C GLN A 312 -5.52 17.88 20.47
N VAL A 313 -4.47 18.67 20.69
CA VAL A 313 -4.41 19.64 21.79
C VAL A 313 -5.52 20.68 21.64
N ALA A 314 -5.77 21.17 20.42
CA ALA A 314 -6.86 22.12 20.17
C ALA A 314 -8.24 21.54 20.53
N VAL A 315 -8.53 20.29 20.17
CA VAL A 315 -9.82 19.65 20.49
C VAL A 315 -10.00 19.38 21.99
N VAL A 316 -8.92 19.19 22.74
CA VAL A 316 -8.97 18.88 24.17
C VAL A 316 -8.91 20.14 25.04
N GLU A 317 -8.17 21.17 24.64
CA GLU A 317 -7.93 22.36 25.49
C GLU A 317 -8.81 23.57 25.11
N LEU A 318 -9.39 23.63 23.90
CA LEU A 318 -10.25 24.75 23.50
C LEU A 318 -11.71 24.48 23.87
N GLY A 319 -12.26 25.32 24.76
CA GLY A 319 -13.62 25.15 25.29
C GLY A 319 -14.74 25.04 24.25
N PHE A 320 -14.64 25.73 23.10
CA PHE A 320 -15.66 25.58 22.04
C PHE A 320 -15.57 24.23 21.32
N MET A 321 -14.37 23.63 21.21
CA MET A 321 -14.20 22.30 20.64
C MET A 321 -14.62 21.22 21.65
N ASN A 322 -14.39 21.45 22.94
CA ASN A 322 -14.87 20.55 24.00
C ASN A 322 -16.38 20.29 23.92
N LEU A 323 -17.17 21.34 23.66
CA LEU A 323 -18.61 21.22 23.48
C LEU A 323 -19.00 20.35 22.27
N ALA A 324 -18.26 20.46 21.17
CA ALA A 324 -18.54 19.72 19.94
C ALA A 324 -18.13 18.23 20.02
N PHE A 325 -17.02 17.93 20.71
CA PHE A 325 -16.43 16.60 20.77
C PHE A 325 -16.62 15.87 22.10
N GLY A 326 -17.28 16.50 23.08
CA GLY A 326 -17.52 15.95 24.41
C GLY A 326 -16.23 15.64 25.16
N THR A 327 -15.23 16.53 25.01
CA THR A 327 -13.92 16.42 25.67
C THR A 327 -13.82 17.38 26.87
N VAL A 328 -12.89 17.11 27.77
CA VAL A 328 -12.58 17.96 28.93
C VAL A 328 -11.06 18.25 28.95
N PRO A 329 -10.61 19.46 29.31
CA PRO A 329 -9.19 19.79 29.41
C PRO A 329 -8.43 18.78 30.27
N LEU A 330 -7.22 18.42 29.84
CA LEU A 330 -6.39 17.42 30.51
C LEU A 330 -5.21 18.11 31.21
N GLY A 331 -4.87 17.62 32.40
CA GLY A 331 -3.63 18.03 33.08
C GLY A 331 -2.40 17.57 32.30
N LEU A 332 -1.27 18.25 32.50
CA LEU A 332 0.01 17.86 31.87
C LEU A 332 0.43 16.44 32.25
N ASP A 333 0.15 16.02 33.49
CA ASP A 333 0.34 14.65 33.97
C ASP A 333 -0.48 13.64 33.16
N GLN A 334 -1.73 13.98 32.84
CA GLN A 334 -2.60 13.11 32.04
C GLN A 334 -2.15 13.03 30.59
N TRP A 335 -1.72 14.15 29.99
CA TRP A 335 -1.11 14.17 28.65
C TRP A 335 0.13 13.27 28.58
N LEU A 336 1.03 13.37 29.57
CA LEU A 336 2.23 12.52 29.65
C LEU A 336 1.87 11.05 29.84
N ALA A 337 0.88 10.73 30.68
CA ALA A 337 0.39 9.36 30.84
C ALA A 337 -0.19 8.81 29.54
N CYS A 338 -1.01 9.58 28.82
CA CYS A 338 -1.57 9.18 27.52
C CYS A 338 -0.46 8.91 26.50
N ALA A 339 0.54 9.79 26.42
CA ALA A 339 1.69 9.60 25.53
C ALA A 339 2.53 8.36 25.90
N ALA A 340 2.76 8.13 27.20
CA ALA A 340 3.49 6.96 27.68
C ALA A 340 2.77 5.65 27.35
N LEU A 341 1.46 5.56 27.64
CA LEU A 341 0.63 4.42 27.30
C LEU A 341 0.58 4.17 25.79
N ALA A 342 0.35 5.22 25.01
CA ALA A 342 0.32 5.15 23.57
C ALA A 342 1.65 4.66 22.96
N SER A 343 2.78 5.02 23.57
CA SER A 343 4.12 4.60 23.08
C SER A 343 4.32 3.08 23.13
N VAL A 344 3.55 2.35 23.94
CA VAL A 344 3.61 0.89 24.00
C VAL A 344 3.35 0.26 22.63
N VAL A 345 2.50 0.86 21.79
CA VAL A 345 2.24 0.39 20.41
C VAL A 345 3.51 0.47 19.55
N LEU A 346 4.35 1.48 19.75
CA LEU A 346 5.65 1.59 19.09
C LEU A 346 6.54 0.41 19.51
N TRP A 347 6.71 0.25 20.83
CA TRP A 347 7.66 -0.71 21.40
C TRP A 347 7.28 -2.16 21.15
N THR A 348 6.01 -2.52 21.24
CA THR A 348 5.54 -3.90 20.97
C THR A 348 5.82 -4.31 19.52
N SER A 349 5.51 -3.42 18.57
CA SER A 349 5.79 -3.65 17.15
C SER A 349 7.27 -3.74 16.85
N GLU A 350 8.10 -2.90 17.47
CA GLU A 350 9.56 -2.94 17.32
C GLU A 350 10.16 -4.22 17.90
N LEU A 351 9.69 -4.66 19.06
CA LEU A 351 10.11 -5.93 19.66
C LEU A 351 9.75 -7.11 18.74
N ARG A 352 8.53 -7.15 18.20
CA ARG A 352 8.13 -8.18 17.23
C ARG A 352 9.02 -8.17 15.99
N LYS A 353 9.27 -7.00 15.39
CA LYS A 353 10.13 -6.85 14.22
C LYS A 353 11.58 -7.24 14.52
N LEU A 354 12.08 -6.98 15.72
CA LEU A 354 13.41 -7.42 16.16
C LEU A 354 13.46 -8.95 16.25
N LEU A 355 12.51 -9.58 16.94
CA LEU A 355 12.44 -11.04 17.06
C LEU A 355 12.30 -11.74 15.71
N ALA A 356 11.52 -11.17 14.78
CA ALA A 356 11.37 -11.69 13.43
C ALA A 356 12.63 -11.55 12.56
N ARG A 357 13.54 -10.63 12.88
CA ARG A 357 14.84 -10.47 12.19
C ARG A 357 15.94 -11.35 12.77
N LEU A 358 15.79 -11.78 14.03
CA LEU A 358 16.73 -12.66 14.72
C LEU A 358 16.47 -14.15 14.43
N ARG A 359 15.28 -14.50 13.92
CA ARG A 359 14.92 -15.84 13.45
C ARG A 359 15.25 -16.00 11.98
#